data_AF-A0A7J7U4P4-F1
#
_entry.id   AF-A0A7J7U4P4-F1
#
_cell.length_a   1.000
_cell.length_b   1.000
_cell.length_c   1.000
_cell.angle_alpha   90.00
_cell.angle_beta   90.00
_cell.angle_gamma   90.00
#
_symmetry.space_group_name_H-M   'P 1'
#
loop_
_entity.id
_entity.type
_entity.pdbx_description
1 polymer ?
#
loop_
_entity_poly.entity_id
_entity_poly.type
_entity_poly.pdbx_seq_one_letter_code
_entity_poly.pdbx_strand_id
1 'polypeptide(L)' 'MERWCKEYHRFDPYGKNKFSTCRICKSSVHQPGSNYCQGCAYKKGICAMCGKKVLDTKNYKQTSV' A
#
# COMPACT_ATOMS: atom_id res chain seq x y z
N MET A 1 10.88 9.88 11.65
CA MET A 1 9.51 9.33 11.54
C MET A 1 8.74 10.18 10.53
N GLU A 2 8.65 9.74 9.29
CA GLU A 2 8.10 10.55 8.20
C GLU A 2 6.56 10.65 8.28
N ARG A 3 6.08 11.88 8.12
CA ARG A 3 4.73 12.40 8.38
C ARG A 3 3.60 11.67 7.62
N TRP A 4 3.94 10.99 6.53
CA TRP A 4 3.02 10.32 5.60
C TRP A 4 2.24 9.13 6.18
N CYS A 5 2.74 8.46 7.22
CA CYS A 5 2.07 7.26 7.74
C CYS A 5 0.93 7.56 8.75
N LYS A 6 0.81 8.81 9.23
CA LYS A 6 -0.17 9.19 10.27
C LYS A 6 -1.48 9.76 9.71
N GLU A 7 -1.53 10.14 8.45
CA GLU A 7 -2.73 10.72 7.86
C GLU A 7 -3.61 9.61 7.28
N TYR A 8 -4.53 9.10 8.12
CA TYR A 8 -5.59 8.23 7.66
C TYR A 8 -6.54 9.05 6.78
N HIS A 9 -6.38 8.95 5.47
CA HIS A 9 -7.31 9.53 4.52
C HIS A 9 -8.66 8.83 4.68
N ARG A 10 -9.64 9.56 5.25
CA ARG A 10 -11.00 9.08 5.46
C ARG A 10 -11.59 8.68 4.11
N PHE A 11 -12.23 7.52 4.04
CA PHE A 11 -12.92 7.08 2.83
C PHE A 11 -14.05 8.05 2.53
N ASP A 12 -13.98 8.70 1.37
CA ASP A 12 -14.98 9.65 0.90
C ASP A 12 -15.49 9.15 -0.47
N PRO A 13 -16.74 8.66 -0.54
CA PRO A 13 -17.30 8.06 -1.77
C PRO A 13 -17.51 9.08 -2.90
N TYR A 14 -17.50 10.39 -2.59
CA TYR A 14 -17.62 11.50 -3.55
C TYR A 14 -16.32 12.30 -3.66
N GLY A 15 -15.25 11.80 -3.04
CA GLY A 15 -14.15 12.60 -2.58
C GLY A 15 -13.11 12.86 -3.66
N LYS A 16 -12.53 14.06 -3.59
CA LYS A 16 -11.36 14.50 -4.38
C LYS A 16 -10.12 13.61 -4.19
N ASN A 17 -10.15 12.70 -3.21
CA ASN A 17 -9.11 11.72 -2.94
C ASN A 17 -9.21 10.57 -3.95
N LYS A 18 -8.64 10.77 -5.14
CA LYS A 18 -8.55 9.71 -6.15
C LYS A 18 -7.86 8.47 -5.58
N PHE A 19 -8.43 7.30 -5.86
CA PHE A 19 -7.73 6.04 -5.66
C PHE A 19 -6.39 6.10 -6.40
N SER A 20 -5.31 5.93 -5.65
CA SER A 20 -3.97 5.84 -6.20
C SER A 20 -3.83 4.57 -7.04
N THR A 21 -2.78 4.53 -7.85
CA THR A 21 -2.36 3.32 -8.55
C THR A 21 -1.14 2.72 -7.85
N CYS A 22 -1.10 1.40 -7.76
CA CYS A 22 0.04 0.70 -7.19
C CYS A 22 1.30 0.97 -8.00
N ARG A 23 2.40 1.36 -7.36
CA ARG A 23 3.67 1.64 -8.07
C ARG A 23 4.35 0.40 -8.66
N ILE A 24 3.96 -0.80 -8.24
CA ILE A 24 4.60 -2.07 -8.67
C ILE A 24 3.81 -2.71 -9.82
N CYS A 25 2.53 -3.00 -9.60
CA CYS A 25 1.68 -3.68 -10.58
C CYS A 25 0.80 -2.73 -11.39
N LYS A 26 0.78 -1.42 -11.07
CA LYS A 26 -0.06 -0.40 -11.72
C LYS A 26 -1.57 -0.65 -11.63
N SER A 27 -2.01 -1.62 -10.82
CA SER A 27 -3.43 -1.81 -10.54
C SER A 27 -3.97 -0.69 -9.66
N SER A 28 -5.27 -0.41 -9.73
CA SER A 28 -5.93 0.48 -8.78
C SER A 28 -5.77 -0.06 -7.35
N VAL A 29 -5.51 0.84 -6.39
CA VAL A 29 -5.51 0.49 -4.97
C VAL A 29 -6.86 0.80 -4.36
N HIS A 30 -7.37 -0.15 -3.58
CA HIS A 30 -8.68 -0.04 -2.94
C HIS A 30 -8.68 0.90 -1.72
N GLN A 31 -7.53 1.07 -1.07
CA GLN A 31 -7.42 1.93 0.10
C GLN A 31 -6.96 3.34 -0.29
N PRO A 32 -7.68 4.39 0.13
CA PRO A 32 -7.27 5.77 -0.08
C PRO A 32 -5.93 6.03 0.63
N GLY A 33 -5.01 6.75 -0.03
CA GLY A 33 -3.68 7.05 0.52
C GLY A 33 -2.66 5.91 0.45
N SER A 34 -3.03 4.74 -0.09
CA SER A 34 -2.09 3.63 -0.29
C SER A 34 -1.29 3.80 -1.58
N ASN A 35 0.02 3.63 -1.54
CA ASN A 35 0.89 3.66 -2.73
C ASN A 35 1.06 2.27 -3.37
N TYR A 36 0.76 1.20 -2.63
CA TYR A 36 0.98 -0.17 -3.06
C TYR A 36 -0.25 -1.04 -2.82
N CYS A 37 -0.48 -1.98 -3.74
CA CYS A 37 -1.54 -2.97 -3.63
C CYS A 37 -1.30 -3.91 -2.44
N GLN A 38 -2.37 -4.43 -1.80
CA GLN A 38 -2.24 -5.33 -0.66
C GLN A 38 -1.38 -6.56 -0.99
N GLY A 39 -1.59 -7.18 -2.16
CA GLY A 39 -0.78 -8.33 -2.60
C GLY A 39 0.70 -7.99 -2.85
N CYS A 40 0.98 -6.76 -3.31
CA CYS A 40 2.33 -6.28 -3.61
C CYS A 40 3.09 -5.95 -2.33
N ALA A 41 2.40 -5.28 -1.41
CA ALA A 41 2.86 -4.97 -0.07
C ALA A 41 3.22 -6.24 0.69
N TYR A 42 2.36 -7.26 0.61
CA TYR A 42 2.59 -8.58 1.20
C TYR A 42 3.79 -9.29 0.56
N LYS A 43 3.78 -9.51 -0.75
CA LYS A 43 4.88 -10.17 -1.49
C LYS A 43 6.26 -9.55 -1.21
N LYS A 44 6.33 -8.23 -1.06
CA LYS A 44 7.58 -7.49 -0.82
C LYS A 44 7.89 -7.23 0.66
N GLY A 45 6.95 -7.51 1.58
CA GLY A 45 7.09 -7.19 3.00
C GLY A 45 7.18 -5.70 3.29
N ILE A 46 6.47 -4.86 2.52
CA ILE A 46 6.47 -3.40 2.64
C ILE A 46 5.12 -2.88 3.15
N CYS A 47 5.12 -1.71 3.78
CA CYS A 47 3.88 -1.03 4.16
C CYS A 47 3.15 -0.50 2.91
N ALA A 48 1.86 -0.81 2.78
CA ALA A 48 1.04 -0.35 1.65
C ALA A 48 0.90 1.19 1.56
N MET A 49 1.02 1.88 2.69
CA MET A 49 0.90 3.34 2.78
C MET A 49 2.23 4.05 2.52
N CYS A 50 3.29 3.70 3.26
CA CYS A 50 4.57 4.41 3.21
C CYS A 50 5.69 3.70 2.44
N GLY A 51 5.53 2.43 2.04
CA GLY A 51 6.56 1.68 1.31
C GLY A 51 7.78 1.26 2.13
N LYS A 52 7.85 1.64 3.41
CA LYS A 52 8.91 1.16 4.31
C LYS A 52 8.86 -0.36 4.42
N LYS A 53 10.02 -1.00 4.47
CA LYS A 53 10.11 -2.43 4.73
C LYS A 53 9.67 -2.72 6.17
N VAL A 54 8.66 -3.57 6.30
CA VAL A 54 8.09 -4.01 7.60
C VAL A 54 8.57 -5.41 7.93
N LEU A 55 8.79 -6.25 6.92
CA LEU A 55 9.18 -7.64 7.09
C LEU A 55 10.31 -8.00 6.11
N ASP A 56 11.27 -8.80 6.58
CA ASP A 56 12.28 -9.43 5.73
C ASP A 56 11.72 -10.69 5.07
N THR A 57 11.39 -10.60 3.77
CA THR A 57 10.79 -11.71 3.01
C THR A 57 11.80 -12.75 2.51
N LYS A 58 13.09 -12.65 2.86
CA LYS A 58 14.16 -13.52 2.34
C LYS A 58 13.90 -15.02 2.56
N ASN A 59 13.27 -15.39 3.67
CA ASN A 59 12.97 -16.77 4.04
C ASN A 59 11.48 -17.13 3.88
N TYR A 60 10.65 -16.21 3.38
CA TYR A 60 9.20 -16.39 3.31
C TYR A 60 8.71 -16.37 1.86
N LYS A 61 8.12 -17.49 1.41
CA LYS A 61 7.50 -17.59 0.08
C LYS A 61 6.07 -17.02 0.12
N GLN A 62 5.96 -15.70 0.28
CA GLN A 62 4.68 -15.01 0.32
C GLN A 62 4.07 -14.91 -1.08
N THR A 63 3.06 -15.72 -1.35
CA THR A 63 2.19 -15.60 -2.53
C THR A 63 1.00 -14.70 -2.21
N SER A 64 0.61 -13.89 -3.19
CA SER A 64 -0.69 -13.23 -3.19
C SER A 64 -1.62 -14.14 -3.97
N VAL A 65 -2.81 -14.37 -3.42
CA VAL A 65 -3.95 -14.97 -4.11
C VAL A 65 -4.21 -14.24 -5.42
#